data_AF-A0A7W2R6I2-F1
#
_entry.id   AF-A0A7W2R6I2-F1
#
_cell.length_a   1.000
_cell.length_b   1.000
_cell.length_c   1.000
_cell.angle_alpha   90.00
_cell.angle_beta   90.00
_cell.angle_gamma   90.00
#
_symmetry.space_group_name_H-M   'P 1'
#
loop_
_entity.id
_entity.type
_entity.pdbx_description
1 polymer ?
#
loop_
_entity_poly.entity_id
_entity_poly.type
_entity_poly.pdbx_seq_one_letter_code
_entity_poly.pdbx_strand_id
1 'polypeptide(L)'
;MFTQLTEQFTTAMKSLNNTDQFTAAMKPFNTLVELNTKTVEQLINQQSALMTTILNDSAAQTKALSAQKDLAAAIESQKAYTEALQAKVTASAKETYDVVTKTSEEVTNLVKDSMANATNTAKDSMAKATSTAKETMAKATTAAK
;
A
#
# COMPACT_ATOMS: atom_id res chain seq x y z
N MET A 1 -5.91 27.51 42.31
CA MET A 1 -6.46 27.50 40.93
C MET A 1 -5.38 27.34 39.87
N PHE A 2 -4.34 28.21 39.80
CA PHE A 2 -3.34 28.15 38.72
C PHE A 2 -2.56 26.82 38.69
N THR A 3 -2.09 26.33 39.83
CA THR A 3 -1.35 25.06 39.95
C THR A 3 -2.15 23.84 39.48
N GLN A 4 -3.45 23.84 39.77
CA GLN A 4 -4.38 22.76 39.39
C GLN A 4 -4.66 22.77 37.89
N LEU A 5 -4.70 23.95 37.27
CA LEU A 5 -4.80 24.13 35.83
C LEU A 5 -3.53 23.64 35.12
N THR A 6 -2.35 23.91 35.69
CA THR A 6 -1.07 23.43 35.15
C THR A 6 -0.96 21.91 35.24
N GLU A 7 -1.37 21.28 36.34
CA GLU A 7 -1.39 19.82 36.50
C GLU A 7 -2.38 19.14 35.54
N GLN A 8 -3.56 19.72 35.34
CA GLN A 8 -4.55 19.25 34.37
C GLN A 8 -3.98 19.33 32.94
N PHE A 9 -3.30 20.44 32.60
CA PHE A 9 -2.64 20.61 31.31
C PHE A 9 -1.48 19.60 31.11
N THR A 10 -0.64 19.41 32.12
CA THR A 10 0.46 18.43 32.06
C THR A 10 -0.05 16.98 31.96
N THR A 11 -1.17 16.66 32.61
CA THR A 11 -1.80 15.33 32.55
C THR A 11 -2.44 15.10 31.19
N ALA A 12 -3.12 16.10 30.63
CA ALA A 12 -3.65 16.06 29.27
C ALA A 12 -2.50 15.88 28.25
N MET A 13 -1.39 16.61 28.39
CA MET A 13 -0.18 16.45 27.58
C MET A 13 0.46 15.06 27.72
N LYS A 14 0.54 14.49 28.93
CA LYS A 14 1.02 13.11 29.12
C LYS A 14 0.08 12.07 28.50
N SER A 15 -1.22 12.32 28.48
CA SER A 15 -2.19 11.44 27.81
C SER A 15 -2.09 11.45 26.27
N LEU A 16 -1.41 12.45 25.69
CA LEU A 16 -1.04 12.48 24.28
C LEU A 16 0.25 11.68 23.99
N ASN A 17 1.00 11.29 25.03
CA ASN A 17 2.22 10.49 24.92
C ASN A 17 1.95 8.98 25.03
N ASN A 18 0.72 8.55 24.74
CA ASN A 18 0.33 7.15 24.79
C ASN A 18 0.94 6.40 23.61
N THR A 19 1.79 5.42 23.90
CA THR A 19 2.45 4.52 22.93
C THR A 19 1.47 3.97 21.88
N ASP A 20 0.21 3.73 22.26
CA ASP A 20 -0.85 3.28 21.34
C ASP A 20 -1.19 4.30 20.24
N GLN A 21 -1.19 5.60 20.55
CA GLN A 21 -1.39 6.65 19.53
C GLN A 21 -0.19 6.75 18.60
N PHE A 22 1.02 6.57 19.12
CA PHE A 22 2.23 6.53 18.30
C PHE A 22 2.25 5.30 17.37
N THR A 23 1.90 4.12 17.87
CA THR A 23 1.76 2.90 17.07
C THR A 23 0.66 3.04 16.01
N ALA A 24 -0.48 3.66 16.34
CA ALA A 24 -1.54 3.95 15.37
C ALA A 24 -1.09 4.96 14.30
N ALA A 25 -0.29 5.97 14.67
CA ALA A 25 0.27 6.96 13.74
C ALA A 25 1.31 6.35 12.78
N MET A 26 2.02 5.29 13.18
CA MET A 26 3.02 4.60 12.35
C MET A 26 2.42 3.52 11.43
N LYS A 27 1.20 3.05 11.70
CA LYS A 27 0.54 2.01 10.88
C LYS A 27 0.48 2.33 9.38
N PRO A 28 0.12 3.55 8.95
CA PRO A 28 0.11 3.90 7.53
C PRO A 28 1.50 3.78 6.90
N PHE A 29 2.55 4.16 7.63
CA PHE A 29 3.92 4.02 7.14
C PHE A 29 4.32 2.55 6.96
N ASN A 30 4.02 1.68 7.93
CA ASN A 30 4.28 0.25 7.82
C ASN A 30 3.53 -0.36 6.63
N THR A 31 2.26 0.04 6.45
CA THR A 31 1.43 -0.44 5.34
C THR A 31 1.99 0.01 3.98
N LEU A 32 2.50 1.24 3.87
CA LEU A 32 3.18 1.72 2.67
C LEU A 32 4.43 0.91 2.34
N VAL A 33 5.26 0.61 3.35
CA VAL A 33 6.47 -0.21 3.16
C VAL A 33 6.10 -1.61 2.67
N GLU A 34 5.13 -2.26 3.31
CA GLU A 34 4.65 -3.58 2.90
C GLU A 34 4.12 -3.59 1.47
N LEU A 35 3.33 -2.58 1.11
CA LEU A 35 2.75 -2.44 -0.22
C LEU A 35 3.83 -2.25 -1.29
N ASN A 36 4.84 -1.42 -1.03
CA ASN A 36 5.98 -1.25 -1.92
C ASN A 36 6.79 -2.55 -2.06
N THR A 37 7.08 -3.25 -0.97
CA THR A 37 7.80 -4.53 -1.00
C THR A 37 7.04 -5.56 -1.85
N LYS A 38 5.74 -5.74 -1.61
CA LYS A 38 4.91 -6.66 -2.40
C LYS A 38 4.87 -6.31 -3.88
N THR A 39 4.78 -5.00 -4.18
CA THR A 39 4.79 -4.51 -5.56
C THR A 39 6.10 -4.88 -6.24
N VAL A 40 7.23 -4.60 -5.60
CA VAL A 40 8.56 -4.94 -6.14
C VAL A 40 8.74 -6.45 -6.31
N GLU A 41 8.35 -7.24 -5.32
CA GLU A 41 8.38 -8.71 -5.42
C GLU A 41 7.55 -9.21 -6.61
N GLN A 42 6.35 -8.68 -6.80
CA GLN A 42 5.48 -9.05 -7.90
C GLN A 42 6.09 -8.69 -9.26
N LEU A 43 6.68 -7.49 -9.39
CA LEU A 43 7.35 -7.04 -10.61
C LEU A 43 8.58 -7.90 -10.95
N ILE A 44 9.41 -8.22 -9.94
CA ILE A 44 10.57 -9.11 -10.11
C ILE A 44 10.12 -10.48 -10.59
N ASN A 45 9.09 -11.04 -9.96
CA ASN A 45 8.55 -12.35 -10.33
C ASN A 45 7.99 -12.35 -11.76
N GLN A 46 7.28 -11.29 -12.17
CA GLN A 46 6.76 -11.13 -13.53
C GLN A 46 7.89 -11.05 -14.56
N GLN A 47 8.93 -10.26 -14.30
CA GLN A 47 10.08 -10.13 -15.21
C GLN A 47 10.87 -11.44 -15.32
N SER A 48 11.05 -12.14 -14.20
CA SER A 48 11.68 -13.47 -14.17
C SER A 48 10.87 -14.48 -14.99
N ALA A 49 9.55 -14.53 -14.80
CA ALA A 49 8.66 -15.43 -15.53
C ALA A 49 8.66 -15.15 -17.04
N LEU A 50 8.63 -13.87 -17.44
CA LEU A 50 8.73 -13.48 -18.85
C LEU A 50 10.05 -13.96 -19.45
N MET A 51 11.18 -13.71 -18.79
CA MET A 51 12.50 -14.10 -19.28
C MET A 51 12.63 -15.62 -19.41
N THR A 52 12.23 -16.38 -18.38
CA THR A 52 12.22 -17.85 -18.42
C THR A 52 11.37 -18.36 -19.58
N THR A 53 10.20 -17.76 -19.79
CA THR A 53 9.31 -18.13 -20.89
C THR A 53 9.94 -17.86 -22.25
N ILE A 54 10.53 -16.68 -22.46
CA ILE A 54 11.21 -16.33 -23.71
C ILE A 54 12.38 -17.28 -24.00
N LEU A 55 13.19 -17.59 -22.98
CA LEU A 55 14.31 -18.52 -23.13
C LEU A 55 13.84 -19.93 -23.52
N ASN A 56 12.80 -20.44 -22.86
CA ASN A 56 12.23 -21.75 -23.17
C ASN A 56 11.62 -21.79 -24.58
N ASP A 57 10.84 -20.76 -24.95
CA ASP A 57 10.23 -20.67 -26.28
C ASP A 57 11.31 -20.56 -27.37
N SER A 58 12.38 -19.78 -27.12
CA SER A 58 13.52 -19.63 -28.03
C SER A 58 14.23 -20.97 -28.25
N ALA A 59 14.47 -21.72 -27.18
CA ALA A 59 15.10 -23.04 -27.26
C ALA A 59 14.21 -24.04 -28.03
N ALA A 60 12.91 -24.03 -27.76
CA ALA A 60 11.94 -24.86 -28.48
C ALA A 60 11.90 -24.51 -29.97
N GLN A 61 11.88 -23.21 -30.32
CA GLN A 61 11.87 -22.75 -31.70
C GLN A 61 13.16 -23.10 -32.43
N THR A 62 14.31 -22.94 -31.79
CA THR A 62 15.61 -23.34 -32.34
C THR A 62 15.64 -24.85 -32.64
N LYS A 63 15.08 -25.67 -31.76
CA LYS A 63 14.94 -27.10 -31.97
C LYS A 63 13.99 -27.42 -33.13
N ALA A 64 12.86 -26.72 -33.23
CA ALA A 64 11.90 -26.90 -34.31
C ALA A 64 12.51 -26.55 -35.68
N LEU A 65 13.19 -25.40 -35.78
CA LEU A 65 13.83 -24.96 -37.01
C LEU A 65 14.99 -25.85 -37.44
N SER A 66 15.80 -26.35 -36.50
CA SER A 66 16.93 -27.23 -36.85
C SER A 66 16.50 -28.60 -37.38
N ALA A 67 15.28 -29.04 -37.08
CA ALA A 67 14.69 -30.27 -37.61
C ALA A 67 13.87 -30.06 -38.89
N GLN A 68 13.56 -28.80 -39.23
CA GLN A 68 12.67 -28.46 -40.35
C GLN A 68 13.43 -28.43 -41.68
N LYS A 69 12.96 -29.21 -42.66
CA LYS A 69 13.56 -29.30 -44.01
C LYS A 69 12.81 -28.47 -45.05
N ASP A 70 11.56 -28.13 -44.77
CA ASP A 70 10.74 -27.28 -45.63
C ASP A 70 10.91 -25.81 -45.22
N LEU A 71 11.48 -25.02 -46.14
CA LEU A 71 11.73 -23.59 -45.93
C LEU A 71 10.43 -22.80 -45.74
N ALA A 72 9.35 -23.15 -46.45
CA ALA A 72 8.07 -22.45 -46.31
C ALA A 72 7.48 -22.69 -44.91
N ALA A 73 7.52 -23.95 -44.45
CA ALA A 73 7.09 -24.30 -43.10
C ALA A 73 7.99 -23.68 -42.01
N ALA A 74 9.29 -23.54 -42.25
CA ALA A 74 10.21 -22.84 -41.35
C ALA A 74 9.87 -21.35 -41.21
N ILE A 75 9.54 -20.68 -42.32
CA ILE A 75 9.11 -19.28 -42.33
C ILE A 75 7.80 -19.09 -41.55
N GLU A 76 6.82 -19.97 -41.78
CA GLU A 76 5.54 -19.91 -41.06
C GLU A 76 5.72 -20.15 -39.56
N SER A 77 6.55 -21.12 -39.19
CA SER A 77 6.91 -21.38 -37.78
C SER A 77 7.59 -20.17 -37.13
N GLN A 78 8.55 -19.54 -37.82
CA GLN A 78 9.23 -18.35 -37.31
C GLN A 78 8.27 -17.17 -37.14
N LYS A 79 7.33 -16.99 -38.07
CA LYS A 79 6.26 -15.97 -37.97
C LYS A 79 5.39 -16.21 -36.75
N ALA A 80 4.90 -17.44 -36.56
CA ALA A 80 4.07 -17.80 -35.40
C ALA A 80 4.80 -17.58 -34.07
N TYR A 81 6.09 -17.93 -34.01
CA TYR A 81 6.93 -17.65 -32.84
C TYR A 81 7.01 -16.14 -32.55
N THR A 82 7.23 -15.31 -33.57
CA THR A 82 7.31 -13.85 -33.41
C THR A 82 5.98 -13.25 -32.95
N GLU A 83 4.85 -13.71 -33.49
CA GLU A 83 3.51 -13.28 -33.05
C GLU A 83 3.25 -13.67 -31.59
N ALA A 84 3.62 -14.89 -31.20
CA ALA A 84 3.51 -15.36 -29.82
C ALA A 84 4.41 -14.55 -28.86
N LEU A 85 5.65 -14.26 -29.26
CA LEU A 85 6.57 -13.43 -28.48
C LEU A 85 6.01 -12.03 -28.27
N GLN A 86 5.50 -11.40 -29.32
CA GLN A 86 4.87 -10.08 -29.24
C GLN A 86 3.67 -10.09 -28.28
N ALA A 87 2.81 -11.12 -28.37
CA ALA A 87 1.68 -11.28 -27.47
C ALA A 87 2.12 -11.41 -26.00
N LYS A 88 3.16 -12.20 -25.71
CA LYS A 88 3.69 -12.38 -24.36
C LYS A 88 4.27 -11.11 -23.77
N VAL A 89 5.07 -10.37 -24.54
CA VAL A 89 5.62 -9.08 -24.10
C VAL A 89 4.50 -8.08 -23.84
N THR A 90 3.49 -8.02 -24.71
CA THR A 90 2.34 -7.12 -24.55
C THR A 90 1.51 -7.47 -23.31
N ALA A 91 1.24 -8.76 -23.09
CA ALA A 91 0.54 -9.23 -21.90
C ALA A 91 1.31 -8.89 -20.62
N SER A 92 2.62 -9.14 -20.59
CA SER A 92 3.46 -8.80 -19.44
C SER A 92 3.50 -7.29 -19.16
N ALA A 93 3.54 -6.45 -20.20
CA ALA A 93 3.44 -5.00 -20.04
C ALA A 93 2.08 -4.58 -19.45
N LYS A 94 0.98 -5.20 -19.90
CA LYS A 94 -0.34 -4.96 -19.33
C LYS A 94 -0.41 -5.38 -17.87
N GLU A 95 0.08 -6.57 -17.53
CA GLU A 95 0.10 -7.04 -16.15
C GLU A 95 0.94 -6.14 -15.24
N THR A 96 2.09 -5.66 -15.72
CA THR A 96 2.93 -4.68 -15.01
C THR A 96 2.17 -3.38 -14.74
N TYR A 97 1.46 -2.87 -15.75
CA TYR A 97 0.63 -1.68 -15.60
C TYR A 97 -0.51 -1.89 -14.60
N ASP A 98 -1.17 -3.04 -14.64
CA ASP A 98 -2.26 -3.39 -13.73
C ASP A 98 -1.76 -3.48 -12.28
N VAL A 99 -0.56 -4.05 -12.04
CA VAL A 99 0.09 -4.08 -10.72
C VAL A 99 0.33 -2.67 -10.20
N VAL A 100 0.99 -1.80 -10.98
CA VAL A 100 1.30 -0.43 -10.56
C VAL A 100 0.04 0.39 -10.31
N THR A 101 -0.99 0.21 -11.13
CA THR A 101 -2.28 0.89 -11.00
C THR A 101 -2.95 0.49 -9.68
N LYS A 102 -3.05 -0.81 -9.42
CA LYS A 102 -3.63 -1.34 -8.18
C LYS A 102 -2.88 -0.86 -6.94
N THR A 103 -1.55 -0.91 -6.96
CA THR A 103 -0.67 -0.36 -5.92
C THR A 103 -0.99 1.12 -5.65
N SER A 104 -1.18 1.91 -6.71
CA SER A 104 -1.51 3.34 -6.59
C SER A 104 -2.89 3.59 -5.98
N GLU A 105 -3.88 2.76 -6.33
CA GLU A 105 -5.21 2.79 -5.73
C GLU A 105 -5.18 2.44 -4.24
N GLU A 106 -4.44 1.39 -3.87
CA GLU A 106 -4.27 0.97 -2.48
C GLU A 106 -3.57 2.05 -1.63
N VAL A 107 -2.53 2.70 -2.16
CA VAL A 107 -1.89 3.86 -1.52
C VAL A 107 -2.87 5.02 -1.34
N THR A 108 -3.67 5.32 -2.37
CA THR A 108 -4.67 6.40 -2.31
C THR A 108 -5.71 6.13 -1.23
N ASN A 109 -6.17 4.89 -1.12
CA ASN A 109 -7.12 4.48 -0.09
C ASN A 109 -6.50 4.55 1.31
N LEU A 110 -5.25 4.11 1.47
CA LEU A 110 -4.53 4.22 2.73
C LEU A 110 -4.42 5.66 3.22
N VAL A 111 -4.15 6.61 2.32
CA VAL A 111 -4.10 8.05 2.66
C VAL A 111 -5.47 8.57 3.08
N LYS A 112 -6.54 8.22 2.34
CA LYS A 112 -7.92 8.59 2.69
C LYS A 112 -8.30 8.05 4.07
N ASP A 113 -8.02 6.79 4.35
CA ASP A 113 -8.31 6.15 5.62
C ASP A 113 -7.52 6.77 6.77
N SER A 114 -6.24 7.12 6.52
CA SER A 114 -5.40 7.82 7.49
C SER A 114 -5.96 9.19 7.86
N MET A 115 -6.44 9.97 6.87
CA MET A 115 -7.08 11.27 7.11
C MET A 115 -8.42 11.14 7.85
N ALA A 116 -9.23 10.14 7.51
CA ALA A 116 -10.48 9.86 8.21
C ALA A 116 -10.23 9.50 9.69
N ASN A 117 -9.23 8.64 9.94
CA ASN A 117 -8.82 8.25 11.30
C ASN A 117 -8.28 9.43 12.11
N ALA A 118 -7.46 10.29 11.50
CA ALA A 118 -6.96 11.50 12.15
C ALA A 118 -8.11 12.47 12.52
N THR A 119 -9.08 12.64 11.61
CA THR A 119 -10.26 13.48 11.84
C THR A 119 -11.14 12.94 12.98
N ASN A 120 -11.35 11.62 13.02
CA ASN A 120 -12.12 10.98 14.09
C ASN A 120 -11.40 11.09 15.45
N THR A 121 -10.09 10.87 15.47
CA THR A 121 -9.27 11.02 16.69
C THR A 121 -9.32 12.45 17.24
N ALA A 122 -9.31 13.47 16.35
CA ALA A 122 -9.45 14.86 16.74
C ALA A 122 -10.85 15.16 17.33
N LYS A 123 -11.92 14.61 16.73
CA LYS A 123 -13.29 14.73 17.27
C LYS A 123 -13.43 14.08 18.64
N ASP A 124 -12.89 12.88 18.82
CA ASP A 124 -12.94 12.14 20.10
C ASP A 124 -12.17 12.88 21.18
N SER A 125 -11.01 13.43 20.85
CA SER A 125 -10.20 14.26 21.76
C SER A 125 -10.95 15.52 22.19
N MET A 126 -11.65 16.18 21.26
CA MET A 126 -12.46 17.37 21.53
C MET A 126 -13.70 17.05 22.38
N ALA A 127 -14.37 15.93 22.11
CA ALA A 127 -15.49 15.46 22.90
C ALA A 127 -15.07 15.13 24.34
N LYS A 128 -13.93 14.45 24.51
CA LYS A 128 -13.36 14.13 25.83
C LYS A 128 -12.97 15.39 26.60
N ALA A 129 -12.32 16.35 25.95
CA ALA A 129 -11.98 17.64 26.57
C ALA A 129 -13.24 18.42 27.01
N THR A 130 -14.29 18.41 26.18
CA THR A 130 -15.56 19.07 26.50
C THR A 130 -16.26 18.43 27.69
N SER A 131 -16.28 17.08 27.75
CA SER A 131 -16.85 16.34 28.89
C SER A 131 -16.12 16.64 30.19
N THR A 132 -14.78 16.59 30.18
CA THR A 132 -13.95 16.88 31.36
C THR A 132 -14.15 18.32 31.85
N ALA A 133 -14.23 19.29 30.94
CA ALA A 133 -14.50 20.69 31.30
C ALA A 133 -15.87 20.86 31.98
N LYS A 134 -16.90 20.17 31.45
CA LYS A 134 -18.27 20.21 31.99
C LYS A 134 -18.35 19.61 33.40
N GLU A 135 -17.67 18.49 33.62
CA GLU A 135 -17.61 17.82 34.93
C GLU A 135 -16.84 18.66 35.97
N THR A 136 -15.77 19.34 35.54
CA THR A 136 -14.98 20.22 36.39
C THR A 136 -15.76 21.46 36.82
N MET A 137 -16.49 22.09 35.89
CA MET A 137 -17.37 23.21 36.21
C MET A 137 -18.52 22.83 37.15
N ALA A 138 -19.10 21.63 36.97
CA ALA A 138 -20.12 21.12 37.87
C ALA A 138 -19.58 20.99 39.31
N LYS A 139 -18.41 20.36 39.49
CA LYS A 139 -17.76 20.21 40.80
C LYS A 139 -17.40 21.54 41.48
N ALA A 140 -16.95 22.53 40.71
CA ALA A 140 -16.64 23.87 41.23
C ALA A 140 -17.90 24.61 41.73
N THR A 141 -19.05 24.38 41.07
CA THR A 141 -20.32 25.02 41.45
C THR A 141 -20.91 24.41 42.72
N THR A 142 -20.74 23.10 42.93
CA THR A 142 -21.17 22.42 44.18
C THR A 142 -20.28 22.75 45.37
N ALA A 143 -18.99 23.02 45.16
CA ALA A 143 -18.05 23.37 46.24
C ALA A 143 -18.17 24.83 46.72
N ALA A 144 -18.82 25.70 45.95
CA ALA A 144 -19.04 27.11 46.29
C ALA A 144 -20.36 27.36 47.05
N LYS A 145 -21.09 26.30 47.39
CA LYS A 145 -22.39 26.32 48.06
C LYS A 145 -22.28 25.66 49.43
#